data_AF-A0A413SZ43-F1
#
_entry.id   AF-A0A413SZ43-F1
#
_cell.length_a   1.000
_cell.length_b   1.000
_cell.length_c   1.000
_cell.angle_alpha   90.00
_cell.angle_beta   90.00
_cell.angle_gamma   90.00
#
_symmetry.space_group_name_H-M   'P 1'
#
loop_
_entity.id
_entity.type
_entity.pdbx_description
1 polymer ?
#
loop_
_entity_poly.entity_id
_entity_poly.type
_entity_poly.pdbx_seq_one_letter_code
_entity_poly.pdbx_strand_id
1 'polypeptide(L)'
;MSLMIRNSGIFLSFLFLASCSFSGKTEKQSSFEPGMVLSYDKALPLSQKYSDLFSRVETIPLDTTGNFLVSDIRQFRYALDHFFVLSRDEILIFDRQGKGIARINRYGQGREEYLSLLGFDVCEKDSTVCLLTYPSKLMHFSLDGRLLREHKIGVRGFEIALLPDHSWSIFTNNLRQPESDTITLLDIYDGTNGTSRHLIDGYTNLGNQLLPSFQQNRVFTHSRNGREVLFAHPLSNHIWSITSQDSVRIKYTLDFGEKNPPEDAPEMIHPDESPADAVMKYWPVYGFNSCWENNRYLYIQAFVDKQLKDILFDKQSRQLYAGWMTDDLIYCQIRPVEATDELLVGYITADDLISLEDYLNSRPEEKQPEQVTRLIERAQEEGNPIVCLYHLK
;
A
#
# COMPACT_ATOMS: atom_id res chain seq x y z
N MET A 1 -37.21 21.87 70.60
CA MET A 1 -36.30 21.71 69.46
C MET A 1 -36.44 20.29 68.95
N SER A 2 -36.61 20.14 67.63
CA SER A 2 -36.66 18.92 66.81
C SER A 2 -37.92 18.05 66.75
N LEU A 3 -38.47 18.07 65.53
CA LEU A 3 -39.54 17.31 64.85
C LEU A 3 -39.30 15.78 64.82
N MET A 4 -40.31 14.89 64.95
CA MET A 4 -41.23 14.31 63.91
C MET A 4 -40.49 13.33 62.95
N ILE A 5 -40.98 12.19 62.43
CA ILE A 5 -42.28 11.63 61.97
C ILE A 5 -42.00 10.10 61.76
N ARG A 6 -42.79 9.14 62.30
CA ARG A 6 -44.00 8.45 61.80
C ARG A 6 -43.84 7.68 60.45
N ASN A 7 -43.95 6.35 60.53
CA ASN A 7 -44.06 5.40 59.41
C ASN A 7 -45.45 4.74 59.39
N SER A 8 -45.96 4.37 58.22
CA SER A 8 -47.13 3.49 58.03
C SER A 8 -47.01 2.72 56.71
N GLY A 9 -47.29 1.41 56.74
CA GLY A 9 -47.27 0.48 55.60
C GLY A 9 -48.49 0.61 54.66
N ILE A 10 -48.80 -0.27 53.70
CA ILE A 10 -48.55 -1.71 53.48
C ILE A 10 -48.91 -2.05 51.99
N PHE A 11 -48.26 -3.09 51.42
CA PHE A 11 -48.60 -4.00 50.28
C PHE A 11 -48.90 -3.51 48.84
N LEU A 12 -48.16 -4.05 47.85
CA LEU A 12 -48.72 -4.91 46.79
C LEU A 12 -47.66 -5.69 45.96
N SER A 13 -47.92 -6.98 45.76
CA SER A 13 -47.67 -7.84 44.57
C SER A 13 -46.27 -8.05 43.99
N PHE A 14 -45.82 -9.31 44.08
CA PHE A 14 -44.78 -9.98 43.31
C PHE A 14 -45.12 -10.05 41.81
N LEU A 15 -44.18 -9.63 40.95
CA LEU A 15 -44.08 -10.04 39.56
C LEU A 15 -42.58 -10.15 39.21
N PHE A 16 -42.08 -11.38 39.22
CA PHE A 16 -40.75 -11.73 38.72
C PHE A 16 -40.76 -11.59 37.20
N LEU A 17 -40.19 -10.49 36.69
CA LEU A 17 -39.72 -10.41 35.32
C LEU A 17 -38.19 -10.52 35.36
N ALA A 18 -37.70 -11.71 35.01
CA ALA A 18 -36.32 -11.91 34.61
C ALA A 18 -36.06 -11.03 33.38
N SER A 19 -35.39 -9.90 33.59
CA SER A 19 -34.81 -9.12 32.50
C SER A 19 -33.61 -9.92 32.00
N CYS A 20 -33.80 -10.61 30.88
CA CYS A 20 -32.69 -11.07 30.06
C CYS A 20 -31.87 -9.83 29.68
N SER A 21 -30.72 -9.65 30.34
CA SER A 21 -29.66 -8.80 29.83
C SER A 21 -29.20 -9.44 28.54
N PHE A 22 -29.77 -9.01 27.42
CA PHE A 22 -29.25 -9.28 26.10
C PHE A 22 -27.82 -8.76 26.11
N SER A 23 -26.84 -9.66 26.16
CA SER A 23 -25.44 -9.32 25.96
C SER A 23 -25.31 -8.87 24.51
N GLY A 24 -25.55 -7.56 24.30
CA GLY A 24 -25.20 -6.90 23.07
C GLY A 24 -23.73 -7.18 22.80
N LYS A 25 -23.46 -7.85 21.69
CA LYS A 25 -22.12 -7.88 21.09
C LYS A 25 -21.67 -6.43 21.01
N THR A 26 -20.60 -6.11 21.73
CA THR A 26 -19.94 -4.82 21.59
C THR A 26 -19.30 -4.85 20.21
N GLU A 27 -19.93 -4.21 19.22
CA GLU A 27 -19.25 -3.88 17.98
C GLU A 27 -17.97 -3.12 18.36
N LYS A 28 -16.82 -3.65 17.98
CA LYS A 28 -15.57 -2.89 18.04
C LYS A 28 -15.69 -1.78 17.01
N GLN A 29 -16.31 -0.65 17.34
CA GLN A 29 -16.23 0.52 16.49
C GLN A 29 -14.75 0.83 16.22
N SER A 30 -14.37 0.93 14.94
CA SER A 30 -13.06 1.45 14.56
C SER A 30 -12.79 2.75 15.34
N SER A 31 -11.67 2.81 16.07
CA SER A 31 -11.33 3.91 16.98
C SER A 31 -11.00 5.23 16.27
N PHE A 32 -11.03 5.24 14.94
CA PHE A 32 -10.74 6.40 14.12
C PHE A 32 -12.02 7.10 13.67
N GLU A 33 -12.06 8.42 13.84
CA GLU A 33 -13.08 9.25 13.21
C GLU A 33 -13.03 9.07 11.68
N PRO A 34 -14.19 8.90 11.02
CA PRO A 34 -14.22 8.70 9.58
C PRO A 34 -13.68 9.92 8.84
N GLY A 35 -12.76 9.68 7.91
CA GLY A 35 -12.24 10.69 6.99
C GLY A 35 -13.27 11.10 5.93
N MET A 36 -12.80 11.51 4.75
CA MET A 36 -13.69 11.78 3.63
C MET A 36 -14.31 10.47 3.11
N VAL A 37 -15.63 10.37 3.17
CA VAL A 37 -16.38 9.21 2.65
C VAL A 37 -16.62 9.36 1.16
N LEU A 38 -16.15 8.38 0.39
CA LEU A 38 -16.27 8.28 -1.07
C LEU A 38 -17.24 7.14 -1.39
N SER A 39 -18.50 7.47 -1.65
CA SER A 39 -19.56 6.49 -1.90
C SER A 39 -19.43 5.87 -3.31
N TYR A 40 -19.10 4.58 -3.37
CA TYR A 40 -18.93 3.82 -4.61
C TYR A 40 -20.22 3.70 -5.41
N ASP A 41 -21.38 3.56 -4.75
CA ASP A 41 -22.69 3.51 -5.40
C ASP A 41 -23.05 4.82 -6.14
N LYS A 42 -22.39 5.93 -5.79
CA LYS A 42 -22.52 7.22 -6.46
C LYS A 42 -21.42 7.48 -7.49
N ALA A 43 -20.53 6.52 -7.72
CA ALA A 43 -19.47 6.65 -8.70
C ALA A 43 -20.07 6.74 -10.11
N LEU A 44 -19.56 7.67 -10.91
CA LEU A 44 -19.86 7.72 -12.33
C LEU A 44 -19.04 6.64 -13.06
N PRO A 45 -19.50 6.16 -14.23
CA PRO A 45 -18.68 5.30 -15.06
C PRO A 45 -17.34 5.97 -15.40
N LEU A 46 -16.23 5.26 -15.17
CA LEU A 46 -14.91 5.72 -15.59
C LEU A 46 -14.78 5.56 -17.11
N SER A 47 -15.02 6.65 -17.84
CA SER A 47 -14.88 6.72 -19.30
C SER A 47 -13.60 7.42 -19.75
N GLN A 48 -12.88 8.06 -18.82
CA GLN A 48 -11.61 8.72 -19.11
C GLN A 48 -10.54 7.69 -19.48
N LYS A 49 -9.73 8.05 -20.47
CA LYS A 49 -8.51 7.32 -20.86
C LYS A 49 -7.28 8.02 -20.33
N TYR A 50 -6.12 7.38 -20.44
CA TYR A 50 -4.85 8.00 -20.04
C TYR A 50 -4.59 9.30 -20.82
N SER A 51 -4.89 9.32 -22.12
CA SER A 51 -4.75 10.53 -22.93
C SER A 51 -5.66 11.68 -22.51
N ASP A 52 -6.69 11.46 -21.68
CA ASP A 52 -7.50 12.54 -21.10
C ASP A 52 -6.80 13.21 -19.92
N LEU A 53 -6.04 12.44 -19.13
CA LEU A 53 -5.36 12.90 -17.91
C LEU A 53 -3.90 13.32 -18.15
N PHE A 54 -3.25 12.69 -19.13
CA PHE A 54 -1.82 12.83 -19.40
C PHE A 54 -1.57 13.39 -20.79
N SER A 55 -0.61 14.31 -20.90
CA SER A 55 -0.22 14.96 -22.14
C SER A 55 0.72 14.13 -23.01
N ARG A 56 1.58 13.33 -22.36
CA ARG A 56 2.55 12.42 -23.00
C ARG A 56 3.06 11.38 -22.01
N VAL A 57 3.77 10.38 -22.52
CA VAL A 57 4.50 9.36 -21.75
C VAL A 57 5.95 9.28 -22.24
N GLU A 58 6.91 9.28 -21.31
CA GLU A 58 8.31 8.91 -21.57
C GLU A 58 8.50 7.44 -21.19
N THR A 59 9.13 6.65 -22.05
CA THR A 59 9.46 5.24 -21.76
C THR A 59 10.97 5.06 -21.63
N ILE A 60 11.40 4.53 -20.49
CA ILE A 60 12.79 4.52 -20.04
C ILE A 60 13.17 3.09 -19.64
N PRO A 61 13.83 2.34 -20.53
CA PRO A 61 14.35 1.01 -20.20
C PRO A 61 15.41 1.12 -19.10
N LEU A 62 15.36 0.21 -18.12
CA LEU A 62 16.41 0.13 -17.10
C LEU A 62 17.60 -0.70 -17.62
N ASP A 63 18.79 -0.13 -17.53
CA ASP A 63 20.04 -0.71 -18.02
C ASP A 63 20.30 -2.11 -17.49
N THR A 64 20.69 -3.02 -18.37
CA THR A 64 20.97 -4.44 -18.08
C THR A 64 22.47 -4.70 -17.96
N THR A 65 23.30 -3.74 -18.38
CA THR A 65 24.75 -3.87 -18.39
C THR A 65 25.33 -3.76 -16.98
N GLY A 66 26.58 -4.20 -16.79
CA GLY A 66 27.27 -4.03 -15.51
C GLY A 66 26.66 -4.77 -14.31
N ASN A 67 25.90 -5.85 -14.56
CA ASN A 67 25.15 -6.64 -13.57
C ASN A 67 23.96 -5.91 -12.92
N PHE A 68 23.33 -4.96 -13.63
CA PHE A 68 22.08 -4.31 -13.21
C PHE A 68 20.82 -5.09 -13.64
N LEU A 69 20.88 -6.42 -13.57
CA LEU A 69 19.74 -7.27 -13.92
C LEU A 69 18.69 -7.26 -12.80
N VAL A 70 17.48 -6.81 -13.13
CA VAL A 70 16.31 -6.86 -12.25
C VAL A 70 15.65 -8.23 -12.41
N SER A 71 15.80 -9.11 -11.43
CA SER A 71 15.24 -10.48 -11.49
C SER A 71 13.77 -10.54 -11.08
N ASP A 72 13.43 -9.78 -10.06
CA ASP A 72 12.09 -9.56 -9.54
C ASP A 72 12.00 -8.13 -8.99
N ILE A 73 10.77 -7.65 -8.79
CA ILE A 73 10.52 -6.32 -8.22
C ILE A 73 9.69 -6.53 -6.96
N ARG A 74 10.36 -6.53 -5.80
CA ARG A 74 9.69 -6.65 -4.51
C ARG A 74 9.18 -5.31 -4.01
N GLN A 75 9.88 -4.22 -4.35
CA GLN A 75 9.50 -2.84 -4.06
C GLN A 75 10.20 -1.92 -5.07
N PHE A 76 9.51 -0.84 -5.48
CA PHE A 76 10.02 0.16 -6.41
C PHE A 76 9.70 1.55 -5.86
N ARG A 77 10.71 2.42 -5.75
CA ARG A 77 10.56 3.85 -5.41
C ARG A 77 11.17 4.75 -6.48
N TYR A 78 10.51 5.88 -6.73
CA TYR A 78 11.06 7.00 -7.49
C TYR A 78 11.23 8.19 -6.55
N ALA A 79 12.46 8.63 -6.35
CA ALA A 79 12.78 9.76 -5.47
C ALA A 79 14.09 10.38 -5.93
N LEU A 80 14.31 11.68 -5.66
CA LEU A 80 15.57 12.36 -6.00
C LEU A 80 15.99 12.21 -7.48
N ASP A 81 15.03 12.09 -8.41
CA ASP A 81 15.29 11.76 -9.83
C ASP A 81 16.07 10.45 -10.08
N HIS A 82 15.88 9.47 -9.20
CA HIS A 82 16.44 8.12 -9.30
C HIS A 82 15.35 7.05 -9.17
N PHE A 83 15.59 5.91 -9.82
CA PHE A 83 14.80 4.69 -9.67
C PHE A 83 15.51 3.75 -8.70
N PHE A 84 14.84 3.41 -7.61
CA PHE A 84 15.32 2.45 -6.61
C PHE A 84 14.49 1.19 -6.73
N VAL A 85 15.14 0.07 -7.04
CA VAL A 85 14.47 -1.23 -7.22
C VAL A 85 15.04 -2.19 -6.20
N LEU A 86 14.18 -2.70 -5.31
CA LEU A 86 14.49 -3.86 -4.50
C LEU A 86 14.24 -5.10 -5.34
N SER A 87 15.34 -5.76 -5.72
CA SER A 87 15.34 -7.01 -6.47
C SER A 87 16.08 -8.06 -5.64
N ARG A 88 15.47 -9.22 -5.41
CA ARG A 88 15.95 -10.26 -4.50
C ARG A 88 16.23 -9.68 -3.11
N ASP A 89 17.49 -9.60 -2.70
CA ASP A 89 17.93 -8.97 -1.45
C ASP A 89 19.00 -7.89 -1.71
N GLU A 90 18.87 -7.16 -2.82
CA GLU A 90 19.71 -6.01 -3.14
C GLU A 90 18.90 -4.81 -3.66
N ILE A 91 19.43 -3.61 -3.44
CA ILE A 91 18.89 -2.39 -4.04
C ILE A 91 19.71 -2.04 -5.27
N LEU A 92 19.05 -1.97 -6.43
CA LEU A 92 19.58 -1.43 -7.66
C LEU A 92 19.12 0.03 -7.79
N ILE A 93 20.07 0.92 -8.03
CA ILE A 93 19.80 2.36 -8.16
C ILE A 93 20.15 2.78 -9.58
N PHE A 94 19.18 3.37 -10.27
CA PHE A 94 19.33 3.90 -11.62
C PHE A 94 19.08 5.41 -11.62
N ASP A 95 19.74 6.13 -12.51
CA ASP A 95 19.42 7.54 -12.75
C ASP A 95 18.08 7.68 -13.52
N ARG A 96 17.60 8.92 -13.69
CA ARG A 96 16.38 9.23 -14.44
C ARG A 96 16.41 8.74 -15.89
N GLN A 97 17.58 8.49 -16.49
CA GLN A 97 17.71 7.97 -17.85
C GLN A 97 17.73 6.44 -17.90
N GLY A 98 17.59 5.77 -16.75
CA GLY A 98 17.57 4.33 -16.62
C GLY A 98 18.96 3.70 -16.53
N LYS A 99 20.04 4.50 -16.43
CA LYS A 99 21.40 3.97 -16.32
C LYS A 99 21.70 3.51 -14.90
N GLY A 100 22.29 2.34 -14.74
CA GLY A 100 22.72 1.83 -13.44
C GLY A 100 23.81 2.69 -12.82
N ILE A 101 23.58 3.21 -11.60
CA ILE A 101 24.53 4.08 -10.89
C ILE A 101 25.19 3.42 -9.68
N ALA A 102 24.42 2.64 -8.91
CA ALA A 102 24.89 2.08 -7.66
C ALA A 102 24.08 0.83 -7.28
N ARG A 103 24.69 0.01 -6.43
CA ARG A 103 24.10 -1.23 -5.93
C ARG A 103 24.41 -1.41 -4.46
N ILE A 104 23.37 -1.64 -3.66
CA ILE A 104 23.51 -1.98 -2.24
C ILE A 104 23.23 -3.47 -2.09
N ASN A 105 24.31 -4.22 -1.91
CA ASN A 105 24.28 -5.65 -1.63
C ASN A 105 25.25 -5.93 -0.48
N ARG A 106 24.71 -6.17 0.73
CA ARG A 106 25.47 -6.49 1.95
C ARG A 106 25.00 -7.83 2.55
N TYR A 107 24.77 -8.81 1.69
CA TYR A 107 24.38 -10.14 2.14
C TYR A 107 25.48 -10.80 2.98
N GLY A 108 25.14 -11.24 4.19
CA GLY A 108 26.06 -11.96 5.07
C GLY A 108 25.65 -11.96 6.54
N GLN A 109 26.52 -12.50 7.40
CA GLN A 109 26.28 -12.68 8.85
C GLN A 109 27.12 -11.73 9.72
N GLY A 110 27.97 -10.92 9.10
CA GLY A 110 28.87 -9.99 9.75
C GLY A 110 28.17 -8.76 10.34
N ARG A 111 28.98 -7.94 11.01
CA ARG A 111 28.62 -6.56 11.34
C ARG A 111 28.45 -5.81 10.03
N GLU A 112 27.45 -4.92 9.91
CA GLU A 112 27.15 -4.19 8.66
C GLU A 112 26.57 -5.04 7.52
N GLU A 113 26.20 -6.29 7.78
CA GLU A 113 25.56 -7.20 6.82
C GLU A 113 24.12 -7.56 7.24
N TYR A 114 23.36 -8.09 6.28
CA TYR A 114 22.00 -8.60 6.43
C TYR A 114 21.81 -9.96 5.75
N LEU A 115 20.82 -10.73 6.20
CA LEU A 115 20.44 -12.01 5.61
C LEU A 115 19.26 -11.89 4.64
N SER A 116 18.45 -10.84 4.78
CA SER A 116 17.39 -10.50 3.84
C SER A 116 17.03 -9.02 3.97
N LEU A 117 16.59 -8.43 2.86
CA LEU A 117 15.91 -7.15 2.82
C LEU A 117 14.41 -7.38 2.91
N LEU A 118 13.78 -6.68 3.85
CA LEU A 118 12.33 -6.75 4.05
C LEU A 118 11.67 -5.67 3.20
N GLY A 119 12.12 -4.42 3.36
CA GLY A 119 11.75 -3.29 2.51
C GLY A 119 12.74 -2.13 2.69
N PHE A 120 12.48 -1.03 2.01
CA PHE A 120 13.31 0.17 2.09
C PHE A 120 12.49 1.44 1.91
N ASP A 121 13.11 2.57 2.22
CA ASP A 121 12.63 3.88 1.80
C ASP A 121 13.80 4.85 1.57
N VAL A 122 13.51 5.99 0.94
CA VAL A 122 14.49 7.04 0.62
C VAL A 122 14.18 8.29 1.44
N CYS A 123 15.17 8.73 2.22
CA CYS A 123 15.14 10.05 2.84
C CYS A 123 15.61 11.09 1.83
N GLU A 124 14.68 11.81 1.20
CA GLU A 124 15.01 12.85 0.22
C GLU A 124 15.83 13.99 0.84
N LYS A 125 15.46 14.41 2.06
CA LYS A 125 16.12 15.50 2.79
C LYS A 125 17.60 15.21 3.06
N ASP A 126 17.93 13.98 3.43
CA ASP A 126 19.29 13.56 3.76
C ASP A 126 20.01 12.90 2.58
N SER A 127 19.30 12.65 1.46
CA SER A 127 19.79 11.90 0.30
C SER A 127 20.35 10.52 0.69
N THR A 128 19.59 9.78 1.49
CA THR A 128 19.97 8.44 1.98
C THR A 128 18.91 7.39 1.71
N VAL A 129 19.34 6.15 1.48
CA VAL A 129 18.47 4.98 1.42
C VAL A 129 18.48 4.28 2.78
N CYS A 130 17.32 4.03 3.37
CA CYS A 130 17.18 3.26 4.61
C CYS A 130 16.59 1.90 4.29
N LEU A 131 17.25 0.84 4.77
CA LEU A 131 16.82 -0.54 4.60
C LEU A 131 16.28 -1.10 5.91
N LEU A 132 15.13 -1.79 5.84
CA LEU A 132 14.68 -2.71 6.88
C LEU A 132 15.19 -4.11 6.53
N THR A 133 15.91 -4.72 7.46
CA THR A 133 16.60 -6.00 7.22
C THR A 133 16.13 -7.13 8.12
N TYR A 134 16.48 -8.38 7.78
CA TYR A 134 16.55 -9.50 8.70
C TYR A 134 18.02 -9.88 8.99
N PRO A 135 18.45 -9.98 10.26
CA PRO A 135 17.73 -9.61 11.50
C PRO A 135 17.29 -8.14 11.53
N SER A 136 16.24 -7.82 12.31
CA SER A 136 15.61 -6.49 12.38
C SER A 136 16.59 -5.36 12.72
N LYS A 137 16.96 -4.59 11.70
CA LYS A 137 17.77 -3.37 11.80
C LYS A 137 17.25 -2.35 10.79
N LEU A 138 17.56 -1.09 11.06
CA LEU A 138 17.54 -0.01 10.07
C LEU A 138 18.99 0.30 9.66
N MET A 139 19.29 0.14 8.37
CA MET A 139 20.61 0.40 7.79
C MET A 139 20.52 1.56 6.80
N HIS A 140 21.32 2.61 7.01
CA HIS A 140 21.28 3.82 6.18
C HIS A 140 22.49 3.88 5.26
N PHE A 141 22.26 4.10 3.97
CA PHE A 141 23.28 4.18 2.94
C PHE A 141 23.20 5.53 2.21
N SER A 142 24.31 6.02 1.70
CA SER A 142 24.30 7.09 0.69
C SER A 142 23.89 6.53 -0.68
N LEU A 143 23.52 7.42 -1.61
CA LEU A 143 23.07 7.04 -2.96
C LEU A 143 24.14 6.30 -3.78
N ASP A 144 25.42 6.42 -3.43
CA ASP A 144 26.54 5.66 -4.01
C ASP A 144 26.73 4.25 -3.40
N GLY A 145 25.89 3.87 -2.43
CA GLY A 145 25.89 2.55 -1.81
C GLY A 145 26.89 2.34 -0.66
N ARG A 146 27.43 3.42 -0.10
CA ARG A 146 28.26 3.36 1.13
C ARG A 146 27.37 3.34 2.37
N LEU A 147 27.66 2.44 3.31
CA LEU A 147 26.97 2.40 4.60
C LEU A 147 27.36 3.62 5.43
N LEU A 148 26.35 4.27 6.01
CA LEU A 148 26.50 5.44 6.88
C LEU A 148 26.32 5.07 8.36
N ARG A 149 25.29 4.28 8.67
CA ARG A 149 24.98 3.82 10.04
C ARG A 149 24.00 2.65 10.04
N GLU A 150 24.01 1.85 11.10
CA GLU A 150 22.99 0.84 11.39
C GLU A 150 22.55 0.90 12.85
N HIS A 151 21.31 0.51 13.14
CA HIS A 151 20.84 0.25 14.50
C HIS A 151 19.76 -0.84 14.50
N LYS A 152 19.70 -1.60 15.61
CA LYS A 152 18.69 -2.65 15.80
C LYS A 152 17.36 -2.04 16.20
N ILE A 153 16.27 -2.67 15.78
CA ILE A 153 14.91 -2.28 16.16
C ILE A 153 14.17 -3.48 16.77
N GLY A 154 13.25 -3.22 17.70
CA GLY A 154 12.46 -4.25 18.40
C GLY A 154 11.24 -4.75 17.63
N VAL A 155 10.93 -4.14 16.48
CA VAL A 155 9.75 -4.43 15.67
C VAL A 155 10.10 -5.34 14.49
N ARG A 156 9.15 -6.20 14.12
CA ARG A 156 9.21 -7.00 12.89
C ARG A 156 8.19 -6.48 11.89
N GLY A 157 8.59 -6.37 10.63
CA GLY A 157 7.71 -5.99 9.54
C GLY A 157 8.31 -6.32 8.18
N PHE A 158 7.59 -5.93 7.13
CA PHE A 158 7.88 -6.28 5.75
C PHE A 158 8.15 -5.06 4.87
N GLU A 159 7.74 -3.87 5.28
CA GLU A 159 8.04 -2.63 4.55
C GLU A 159 8.14 -1.48 5.54
N ILE A 160 8.83 -0.41 5.15
CA ILE A 160 8.98 0.82 5.94
C ILE A 160 8.64 2.05 5.13
N ALA A 161 8.19 3.09 5.82
CA ALA A 161 8.08 4.43 5.27
C ALA A 161 8.63 5.45 6.27
N LEU A 162 9.44 6.39 5.78
CA LEU A 162 9.92 7.52 6.55
C LEU A 162 8.82 8.55 6.70
N LEU A 163 8.51 8.89 7.95
CA LEU A 163 7.51 9.91 8.28
C LEU A 163 8.12 11.33 8.32
N PRO A 164 7.29 12.38 8.17
CA PRO A 164 7.73 13.77 8.20
C PRO A 164 8.48 14.18 9.48
N ASP A 165 8.18 13.54 10.61
CA ASP A 165 8.84 13.77 11.90
C ASP A 165 10.10 12.92 12.11
N HIS A 166 10.56 12.23 11.06
CA HIS A 166 11.71 11.31 11.06
C HIS A 166 11.53 10.00 11.84
N SER A 167 10.31 9.69 12.27
CA SER A 167 9.95 8.33 12.72
C SER A 167 9.69 7.40 11.52
N TRP A 168 9.57 6.10 11.78
CA TRP A 168 9.39 5.07 10.75
C TRP A 168 8.06 4.36 10.93
N SER A 169 7.19 4.41 9.92
CA SER A 169 6.08 3.46 9.82
C SER A 169 6.61 2.10 9.37
N ILE A 170 6.12 1.03 9.98
CA ILE A 170 6.52 -0.35 9.72
C ILE A 170 5.26 -1.15 9.38
N PHE A 171 5.16 -1.61 8.14
CA PHE A 171 4.09 -2.52 7.73
C PHE A 171 4.35 -3.91 8.30
N THR A 172 3.48 -4.40 9.16
CA THR A 172 3.70 -5.66 9.90
C THR A 172 2.92 -6.84 9.32
N ASN A 173 2.00 -6.59 8.39
CA ASN A 173 1.20 -7.60 7.67
C ASN A 173 0.59 -8.69 8.57
N ASN A 174 -0.08 -8.27 9.64
CA ASN A 174 -0.79 -9.15 10.57
C ASN A 174 0.16 -10.06 11.38
N LEU A 175 1.37 -9.57 11.67
CA LEU A 175 2.30 -10.22 12.58
C LEU A 175 2.00 -9.88 14.04
N ARG A 176 2.15 -10.89 14.88
CA ARG A 176 2.24 -10.79 16.33
C ARG A 176 3.58 -10.18 16.72
N GLN A 177 3.53 -9.02 17.38
CA GLN A 177 4.75 -8.31 17.77
C GLN A 177 5.38 -8.89 19.03
N PRO A 178 6.73 -8.98 19.11
CA PRO A 178 7.41 -9.63 20.22
C PRO A 178 7.14 -9.02 21.61
N GLU A 179 6.87 -7.72 21.69
CA GLU A 179 6.79 -6.98 22.95
C GLU A 179 5.37 -6.82 23.51
N SER A 180 4.34 -6.93 22.67
CA SER A 180 2.95 -6.61 23.04
C SER A 180 1.98 -7.78 22.96
N ASP A 181 2.37 -8.87 22.29
CA ASP A 181 1.49 -9.99 21.95
C ASP A 181 0.24 -9.58 21.11
N THR A 182 0.24 -8.36 20.55
CA THR A 182 -0.81 -7.87 19.66
C THR A 182 -0.48 -8.23 18.21
N ILE A 183 -1.52 -8.58 17.46
CA ILE A 183 -1.45 -8.74 16.00
C ILE A 183 -1.72 -7.36 15.41
N THR A 184 -0.83 -6.86 14.55
CA THR A 184 -0.95 -5.51 13.99
C THR A 184 -0.84 -5.54 12.47
N LEU A 185 -1.38 -4.52 11.80
CA LEU A 185 -1.11 -4.24 10.38
C LEU A 185 -0.01 -3.21 10.22
N LEU A 186 0.10 -2.28 11.18
CA LEU A 186 0.99 -1.14 11.10
C LEU A 186 1.48 -0.75 12.49
N ASP A 187 2.80 -0.60 12.61
CA ASP A 187 3.48 -0.09 13.79
C ASP A 187 4.31 1.16 13.40
N ILE A 188 4.80 1.87 14.42
CA ILE A 188 5.81 2.91 14.30
C ILE A 188 7.04 2.54 15.12
N TYR A 189 8.19 2.96 14.63
CA TYR A 189 9.44 3.02 15.37
C TYR A 189 9.99 4.46 15.39
N ASP A 190 10.24 4.98 16.60
CA ASP A 190 10.93 6.24 16.84
C ASP A 190 12.42 5.97 17.07
N GLY A 191 13.26 6.36 16.11
CA GLY A 191 14.71 6.20 16.20
C GLY A 191 15.39 7.13 17.21
N THR A 192 14.71 8.18 17.70
CA THR A 192 15.28 9.11 18.69
C THR A 192 15.27 8.52 20.10
N ASN A 193 14.15 7.88 20.48
CA ASN A 193 13.96 7.26 21.78
C ASN A 193 14.12 5.74 21.76
N GLY A 194 14.19 5.13 20.58
CA GLY A 194 14.28 3.69 20.39
C GLY A 194 12.97 2.95 20.74
N THR A 195 11.84 3.66 20.72
CA THR A 195 10.54 3.14 21.15
C THR A 195 9.65 2.77 19.97
N SER A 196 8.77 1.80 20.19
CA SER A 196 7.83 1.33 19.18
C SER A 196 6.40 1.44 19.68
N ARG A 197 5.45 1.62 18.76
CA ARG A 197 4.02 1.71 19.09
C ARG A 197 3.18 1.08 17.97
N HIS A 198 2.10 0.43 18.34
CA HIS A 198 1.08 -0.07 17.40
C HIS A 198 0.17 1.07 16.93
N LEU A 199 -0.09 1.13 15.63
CA LEU A 199 -1.00 2.11 15.05
C LEU A 199 -2.33 1.52 14.60
N ILE A 200 -2.28 0.37 13.93
CA ILE A 200 -3.45 -0.25 13.31
C ILE A 200 -3.48 -1.72 13.70
N ASP A 201 -4.58 -2.11 14.34
CA ASP A 201 -4.85 -3.48 14.77
C ASP A 201 -4.94 -4.42 13.56
N GLY A 202 -4.53 -5.67 13.77
CA GLY A 202 -4.67 -6.76 12.81
C GLY A 202 -6.00 -7.48 12.87
N TYR A 203 -6.16 -8.41 11.93
CA TYR A 203 -7.28 -9.34 11.83
C TYR A 203 -7.07 -10.47 12.85
N THR A 204 -7.75 -10.37 14.00
CA THR A 204 -7.60 -11.33 15.10
C THR A 204 -8.10 -12.71 14.68
N ASN A 205 -9.15 -12.76 13.87
CA ASN A 205 -9.76 -14.01 13.41
C ASN A 205 -8.93 -14.74 12.34
N LEU A 206 -7.90 -14.10 11.78
CA LEU A 206 -6.87 -14.74 10.94
C LEU A 206 -5.60 -15.09 11.73
N GLY A 207 -5.58 -14.81 13.04
CA GLY A 207 -4.43 -15.08 13.89
C GLY A 207 -3.14 -14.44 13.38
N ASN A 208 -2.02 -15.15 13.49
CA ASN A 208 -0.69 -14.68 13.05
C ASN A 208 -0.38 -15.08 11.60
N GLN A 209 -1.39 -15.17 10.74
CA GLN A 209 -1.21 -15.46 9.32
C GLN A 209 -0.93 -14.17 8.55
N LEU A 210 0.04 -14.23 7.63
CA LEU A 210 0.30 -13.13 6.70
C LEU A 210 -0.89 -12.96 5.75
N LEU A 211 -1.24 -11.71 5.49
CA LEU A 211 -2.38 -11.37 4.65
C LEU A 211 -1.97 -11.29 3.18
N PRO A 212 -2.89 -11.63 2.26
CA PRO A 212 -2.62 -11.62 0.83
C PRO A 212 -2.47 -10.19 0.30
N SER A 213 -1.49 -10.00 -0.58
CA SER A 213 -1.45 -8.87 -1.50
C SER A 213 -2.17 -9.24 -2.80
N PHE A 214 -2.75 -8.26 -3.50
CA PHE A 214 -3.38 -8.46 -4.80
C PHE A 214 -2.77 -7.50 -5.82
N GLN A 215 -2.58 -7.96 -7.07
CA GLN A 215 -2.00 -7.19 -8.18
C GLN A 215 -0.57 -6.68 -7.95
N GLN A 216 -0.38 -5.71 -7.05
CA GLN A 216 0.90 -5.09 -6.70
C GLN A 216 0.97 -4.89 -5.18
N ASN A 217 2.08 -5.32 -4.57
CA ASN A 217 2.33 -5.14 -3.15
C ASN A 217 2.90 -3.72 -2.90
N ARG A 218 2.00 -2.74 -2.73
CA ARG A 218 2.37 -1.36 -2.39
C ARG A 218 1.42 -0.84 -1.31
N VAL A 219 1.93 -0.72 -0.08
CA VAL A 219 1.12 -0.30 1.07
C VAL A 219 1.34 1.16 1.45
N PHE A 220 2.47 1.76 1.06
CA PHE A 220 2.79 3.16 1.36
C PHE A 220 2.87 4.04 0.10
N THR A 221 2.36 5.27 0.24
CA THR A 221 2.44 6.32 -0.79
C THR A 221 2.80 7.65 -0.16
N HIS A 222 3.88 8.29 -0.63
CA HIS A 222 4.34 9.56 -0.08
C HIS A 222 3.57 10.70 -0.74
N SER A 223 3.10 11.66 0.05
CA SER A 223 2.55 12.89 -0.51
C SER A 223 3.68 13.73 -1.12
N ARG A 224 3.38 14.44 -2.22
CA ARG A 224 4.31 15.35 -2.94
C ARG A 224 5.16 16.24 -2.03
N ASN A 225 4.59 16.70 -0.91
CA ASN A 225 5.22 17.71 -0.06
C ASN A 225 6.03 17.11 1.09
N GLY A 226 6.12 15.77 1.17
CA GLY A 226 6.68 15.06 2.32
C GLY A 226 5.96 15.37 3.63
N ARG A 227 4.68 15.76 3.57
CA ARG A 227 3.88 16.18 4.74
C ARG A 227 3.08 15.06 5.38
N GLU A 228 2.86 14.00 4.64
CA GLU A 228 2.18 12.79 5.08
C GLU A 228 2.60 11.61 4.22
N VAL A 229 2.48 10.43 4.81
CA VAL A 229 2.50 9.14 4.12
C VAL A 229 1.10 8.56 4.19
N LEU A 230 0.58 8.11 3.06
CA LEU A 230 -0.65 7.34 3.00
C LEU A 230 -0.33 5.87 3.22
N PHE A 231 -1.16 5.21 4.02
CA PHE A 231 -1.17 3.77 4.17
C PHE A 231 -2.50 3.22 3.63
N ALA A 232 -2.41 2.23 2.74
CA ALA A 232 -3.56 1.50 2.22
C ALA A 232 -3.30 0.00 2.39
N HIS A 233 -4.22 -0.70 3.05
CA HIS A 233 -4.10 -2.13 3.28
C HIS A 233 -4.99 -2.90 2.28
N PRO A 234 -4.53 -3.99 1.64
CA PRO A 234 -5.30 -4.72 0.62
C PRO A 234 -6.69 -5.18 1.06
N LEU A 235 -6.91 -5.37 2.36
CA LEU A 235 -8.18 -5.87 2.91
C LEU A 235 -9.05 -4.79 3.55
N SER A 236 -8.64 -3.51 3.51
CA SER A 236 -9.40 -2.42 4.12
C SER A 236 -9.78 -1.38 3.08
N ASN A 237 -11.02 -0.90 3.18
CA ASN A 237 -11.53 0.22 2.39
C ASN A 237 -11.14 1.60 2.96
N HIS A 238 -10.31 1.63 4.01
CA HIS A 238 -9.75 2.85 4.55
C HIS A 238 -8.37 3.14 3.96
N ILE A 239 -8.12 4.42 3.72
CA ILE A 239 -6.79 4.95 3.42
C ILE A 239 -6.42 5.89 4.56
N TRP A 240 -5.37 5.53 5.30
CA TRP A 240 -4.90 6.31 6.43
C TRP A 240 -3.88 7.36 5.97
N SER A 241 -3.89 8.50 6.64
CA SER A 241 -2.85 9.53 6.57
C SER A 241 -2.04 9.49 7.85
N ILE A 242 -0.73 9.39 7.71
CA ILE A 242 0.24 9.34 8.80
C ILE A 242 1.17 10.54 8.64
N THR A 243 1.18 11.43 9.62
CA THR A 243 1.99 12.68 9.57
C THR A 243 3.12 12.69 10.59
N SER A 244 3.02 11.87 11.64
CA SER A 244 4.00 11.73 12.71
C SER A 244 3.70 10.46 13.51
N GLN A 245 4.58 10.16 14.47
CA GLN A 245 4.43 9.03 15.35
C GLN A 245 3.13 9.04 16.20
N ASP A 246 2.56 10.23 16.40
CA ASP A 246 1.36 10.47 17.23
C ASP A 246 0.13 10.83 16.38
N SER A 247 0.24 10.89 15.06
CA SER A 247 -0.82 11.37 14.20
C SER A 247 -1.04 10.44 13.01
N VAL A 248 -1.98 9.52 13.22
CA VAL A 248 -2.61 8.69 12.20
C VAL A 248 -4.12 8.95 12.21
N ARG A 249 -4.72 9.07 11.02
CA ARG A 249 -6.18 9.23 10.86
C ARG A 249 -6.65 8.59 9.57
N ILE A 250 -7.91 8.21 9.51
CA ILE A 250 -8.53 7.87 8.23
C ILE A 250 -8.62 9.16 7.40
N LYS A 251 -8.01 9.15 6.21
CA LYS A 251 -8.10 10.26 5.25
C LYS A 251 -9.26 10.06 4.30
N TYR A 252 -9.41 8.84 3.78
CA TYR A 252 -10.49 8.44 2.89
C TYR A 252 -11.10 7.11 3.34
N THR A 253 -12.41 7.00 3.20
CA THR A 253 -13.15 5.73 3.30
C THR A 253 -13.87 5.51 1.98
N LEU A 254 -13.56 4.42 1.29
CA LEU A 254 -14.29 3.98 0.09
C LEU A 254 -15.51 3.18 0.55
N ASP A 255 -16.70 3.76 0.42
CA ASP A 255 -17.93 3.17 0.96
C ASP A 255 -18.70 2.39 -0.11
N PHE A 256 -18.76 1.07 0.07
CA PHE A 256 -19.47 0.10 -0.77
C PHE A 256 -20.79 -0.38 -0.13
N GLY A 257 -21.32 0.34 0.87
CA GLY A 257 -22.55 -0.01 1.56
C GLY A 257 -22.45 -1.35 2.29
N GLU A 258 -23.41 -2.25 2.05
CA GLU A 258 -23.43 -3.60 2.65
C GLU A 258 -22.26 -4.50 2.19
N LYS A 259 -21.53 -4.09 1.14
CA LYS A 259 -20.38 -4.82 0.59
C LYS A 259 -19.03 -4.38 1.15
N ASN A 260 -19.01 -3.45 2.10
CA ASN A 260 -17.77 -3.02 2.73
C ASN A 260 -17.00 -4.23 3.29
N PRO A 261 -15.66 -4.25 3.17
CA PRO A 261 -14.84 -5.26 3.84
C PRO A 261 -15.15 -5.26 5.34
N PRO A 262 -15.30 -6.43 5.98
CA PRO A 262 -15.46 -6.49 7.42
C PRO A 262 -14.20 -5.99 8.15
N GLU A 263 -14.40 -5.42 9.34
CA GLU A 263 -13.32 -4.93 10.22
C GLU A 263 -12.37 -6.04 10.67
N ASP A 264 -12.90 -7.25 10.88
CA ASP A 264 -12.12 -8.46 11.12
C ASP A 264 -12.74 -9.62 10.31
N ALA A 265 -11.98 -10.69 10.13
CA ALA A 265 -12.38 -11.81 9.32
C ALA A 265 -13.58 -12.57 9.93
N PRO A 266 -14.54 -13.08 9.14
CA PRO A 266 -15.64 -13.88 9.68
C PRO A 266 -15.16 -15.08 10.51
N GLU A 267 -15.78 -15.30 11.67
CA GLU A 267 -15.44 -16.41 12.60
C GLU A 267 -15.57 -17.81 11.96
N MET A 268 -16.25 -17.91 10.82
CA MET A 268 -16.52 -19.16 10.11
C MET A 268 -15.39 -19.63 9.19
N ILE A 269 -14.30 -18.86 9.05
CA ILE A 269 -13.14 -19.26 8.25
C ILE A 269 -12.44 -20.42 8.95
N HIS A 270 -12.17 -21.50 8.21
CA HIS A 270 -11.48 -22.65 8.78
C HIS A 270 -10.01 -22.29 9.04
N PRO A 271 -9.39 -22.69 10.16
CA PRO A 271 -7.98 -22.37 10.45
C PRO A 271 -6.98 -22.83 9.38
N ASP A 272 -7.34 -23.88 8.63
CA ASP A 272 -6.53 -24.45 7.56
C ASP A 272 -6.78 -23.81 6.18
N GLU A 273 -7.79 -22.92 6.05
CA GLU A 273 -8.07 -22.20 4.80
C GLU A 273 -7.01 -21.12 4.60
N SER A 274 -6.43 -21.03 3.40
CA SER A 274 -5.50 -19.96 3.05
C SER A 274 -6.18 -18.59 3.20
N PRO A 275 -5.53 -17.58 3.81
CA PRO A 275 -6.07 -16.22 3.88
C PRO A 275 -6.51 -15.67 2.51
N ALA A 276 -5.78 -15.99 1.44
CA ALA A 276 -6.12 -15.58 0.08
C ALA A 276 -7.46 -16.17 -0.39
N ASP A 277 -7.63 -17.48 -0.19
CA ASP A 277 -8.85 -18.18 -0.60
C ASP A 277 -10.06 -17.72 0.21
N ALA A 278 -9.86 -17.54 1.52
CA ALA A 278 -10.90 -17.03 2.40
C ALA A 278 -11.34 -15.62 1.99
N VAL A 279 -10.40 -14.70 1.72
CA VAL A 279 -10.72 -13.35 1.24
C VAL A 279 -11.50 -13.42 -0.08
N MET A 280 -11.00 -14.13 -1.09
CA MET A 280 -11.67 -14.20 -2.41
C MET A 280 -13.06 -14.84 -2.38
N LYS A 281 -13.33 -15.66 -1.36
CA LYS A 281 -14.58 -16.38 -1.17
C LYS A 281 -15.60 -15.56 -0.37
N TYR A 282 -15.17 -14.89 0.68
CA TYR A 282 -16.07 -14.25 1.65
C TYR A 282 -16.16 -12.73 1.52
N TRP A 283 -15.16 -12.04 0.94
CA TRP A 283 -15.18 -10.58 0.76
C TRP A 283 -15.79 -10.22 -0.59
N PRO A 284 -16.89 -9.46 -0.63
CA PRO A 284 -17.41 -8.92 -1.88
C PRO A 284 -16.45 -7.89 -2.50
N VAL A 285 -15.73 -7.14 -1.64
CA VAL A 285 -14.74 -6.14 -2.05
C VAL A 285 -13.42 -6.37 -1.31
N TYR A 286 -12.32 -6.43 -2.05
CA TYR A 286 -10.97 -6.64 -1.51
C TYR A 286 -9.91 -6.16 -2.50
N GLY A 287 -8.63 -6.27 -2.12
CA GLY A 287 -7.51 -5.99 -2.99
C GLY A 287 -7.28 -4.51 -3.26
N PHE A 288 -7.47 -3.66 -2.26
CA PHE A 288 -7.17 -2.23 -2.31
C PHE A 288 -5.67 -1.97 -2.50
N ASN A 289 -5.24 -1.73 -3.73
CA ASN A 289 -3.82 -1.59 -4.09
C ASN A 289 -3.61 -0.51 -5.15
N SER A 290 -2.36 -0.32 -5.56
CA SER A 290 -1.99 0.67 -6.58
C SER A 290 -2.39 2.10 -6.20
N CYS A 291 -2.49 2.38 -4.89
CA CYS A 291 -2.95 3.66 -4.38
C CYS A 291 -1.93 4.76 -4.70
N TRP A 292 -2.37 5.80 -5.40
CA TRP A 292 -1.57 7.00 -5.60
C TRP A 292 -2.44 8.25 -5.49
N GLU A 293 -1.82 9.35 -5.05
CA GLU A 293 -2.51 10.62 -4.86
C GLU A 293 -1.60 11.77 -5.30
N ASN A 294 -2.17 12.73 -6.03
CA ASN A 294 -1.60 14.05 -6.24
C ASN A 294 -2.62 15.13 -5.87
N ASN A 295 -2.39 16.41 -6.10
CA ASN A 295 -3.32 17.47 -5.69
C ASN A 295 -4.70 17.43 -6.37
N ARG A 296 -4.82 16.75 -7.52
CA ARG A 296 -6.08 16.67 -8.27
C ARG A 296 -6.78 15.32 -8.12
N TYR A 297 -6.04 14.22 -8.09
CA TYR A 297 -6.58 12.88 -8.15
C TYR A 297 -6.14 12.04 -6.96
N LEU A 298 -7.06 11.19 -6.50
CA LEU A 298 -6.75 9.98 -5.75
C LEU A 298 -7.17 8.80 -6.63
N TYR A 299 -6.31 7.81 -6.77
CA TYR A 299 -6.59 6.59 -7.51
C TYR A 299 -6.28 5.37 -6.65
N ILE A 300 -7.08 4.33 -6.81
CA ILE A 300 -6.85 3.02 -6.21
C ILE A 300 -7.55 1.94 -7.03
N GLN A 301 -7.01 0.72 -7.00
CA GLN A 301 -7.66 -0.44 -7.60
C GLN A 301 -8.25 -1.33 -6.50
N ALA A 302 -9.39 -1.96 -6.79
CA ALA A 302 -10.00 -2.96 -5.93
C ALA A 302 -10.79 -3.99 -6.75
N PHE A 303 -10.87 -5.22 -6.26
CA PHE A 303 -11.84 -6.19 -6.75
C PHE A 303 -13.20 -5.89 -6.15
N VAL A 304 -14.20 -5.67 -6.99
CA VAL A 304 -15.62 -5.51 -6.61
C VAL A 304 -16.40 -6.63 -7.28
N ASP A 305 -17.00 -7.51 -6.47
CA ASP A 305 -17.65 -8.75 -6.94
C ASP A 305 -16.75 -9.58 -7.87
N LYS A 306 -15.48 -9.74 -7.49
CA LYS A 306 -14.43 -10.46 -8.25
C LYS A 306 -14.04 -9.82 -9.58
N GLN A 307 -14.53 -8.63 -9.88
CA GLN A 307 -14.11 -7.84 -11.05
C GLN A 307 -13.14 -6.77 -10.59
N LEU A 308 -11.98 -6.69 -11.22
CA LEU A 308 -11.03 -5.63 -10.96
C LEU A 308 -11.62 -4.28 -11.44
N LYS A 309 -11.54 -3.26 -10.58
CA LYS A 309 -12.02 -1.90 -10.84
C LYS A 309 -10.94 -0.88 -10.55
N ASP A 310 -10.76 0.03 -11.49
CA ASP A 310 -10.11 1.31 -11.29
C ASP A 310 -11.09 2.26 -10.61
N ILE A 311 -10.67 2.88 -9.52
CA ILE A 311 -11.43 3.88 -8.79
C ILE A 311 -10.62 5.17 -8.77
N LEU A 312 -11.15 6.20 -9.44
CA LEU A 312 -10.51 7.50 -9.59
C LEU A 312 -11.40 8.58 -8.95
N PHE A 313 -10.87 9.29 -7.97
CA PHE A 313 -11.53 10.43 -7.36
C PHE A 313 -10.88 11.73 -7.84
N ASP A 314 -11.65 12.57 -8.55
CA ASP A 314 -11.26 13.93 -8.89
C ASP A 314 -11.63 14.87 -7.73
N LYS A 315 -10.59 15.37 -7.04
CA LYS A 315 -10.72 16.22 -5.86
C LYS A 315 -11.24 17.61 -6.19
N GLN A 316 -11.05 18.07 -7.43
CA GLN A 316 -11.51 19.39 -7.87
C GLN A 316 -13.02 19.36 -8.11
N SER A 317 -13.51 18.38 -8.86
CA SER A 317 -14.96 18.22 -9.11
C SER A 317 -15.69 17.52 -7.96
N ARG A 318 -14.94 16.91 -7.04
CA ARG A 318 -15.42 16.04 -5.96
C ARG A 318 -16.25 14.86 -6.48
N GLN A 319 -15.85 14.34 -7.65
CA GLN A 319 -16.53 13.24 -8.31
C GLN A 319 -15.70 11.97 -8.23
N LEU A 320 -16.34 10.88 -7.83
CA LEU A 320 -15.79 9.53 -7.89
C LEU A 320 -16.16 8.87 -9.22
N TYR A 321 -15.21 8.18 -9.82
CA TYR A 321 -15.39 7.38 -11.02
C TYR A 321 -14.95 5.95 -10.74
N ALA A 322 -15.65 4.98 -11.31
CA ALA A 322 -15.30 3.56 -11.18
C ALA A 322 -15.48 2.84 -12.51
N GLY A 323 -14.54 1.95 -12.86
CA GLY A 323 -14.60 1.20 -14.10
C GLY A 323 -13.27 0.56 -14.47
N TRP A 324 -12.89 0.67 -15.73
CA TRP A 324 -11.59 0.26 -16.24
C TRP A 324 -10.99 1.44 -17.01
N MET A 325 -9.81 1.88 -16.60
CA MET A 325 -9.12 3.01 -17.19
C MET A 325 -8.19 2.51 -18.29
N THR A 326 -8.53 2.79 -19.55
CA THR A 326 -7.69 2.39 -20.68
C THR A 326 -6.48 3.30 -20.81
N ASP A 327 -5.30 2.71 -20.80
CA ASP A 327 -4.10 3.37 -21.29
C ASP A 327 -4.08 3.33 -22.82
N ASP A 328 -4.44 4.44 -23.46
CA ASP A 328 -4.41 4.60 -24.91
C ASP A 328 -3.14 5.31 -25.42
N LEU A 329 -2.15 5.50 -24.55
CA LEU A 329 -0.84 6.03 -24.90
C LEU A 329 0.15 4.90 -25.19
N ILE A 330 0.17 3.85 -24.35
CA ILE A 330 1.03 2.67 -24.56
C ILE A 330 0.28 1.33 -24.59
N TYR A 331 -1.04 1.31 -24.37
CA TYR A 331 -1.87 0.09 -24.45
C TYR A 331 -1.47 -1.03 -23.47
N CYS A 332 -0.70 -0.70 -22.44
CA CYS A 332 -0.22 -1.62 -21.43
C CYS A 332 -0.56 -1.06 -20.04
N GLN A 333 -1.07 -1.91 -19.15
CA GLN A 333 -1.35 -1.49 -17.78
C GLN A 333 -0.04 -1.36 -17.01
N ILE A 334 0.26 -0.16 -16.53
CA ILE A 334 1.44 0.08 -15.70
C ILE A 334 1.19 -0.31 -14.24
N ARG A 335 2.27 -0.63 -13.53
CA ARG A 335 2.30 -0.71 -12.06
C ARG A 335 2.76 0.62 -11.47
N PRO A 336 1.90 1.38 -10.74
CA PRO A 336 2.27 2.68 -10.20
C PRO A 336 3.40 2.62 -9.16
N VAL A 337 4.35 3.54 -9.27
CA VAL A 337 5.55 3.69 -8.42
C VAL A 337 5.52 5.00 -7.64
N GLU A 338 5.09 6.09 -8.25
CA GLU A 338 4.94 7.38 -7.56
C GLU A 338 4.00 8.30 -8.30
N ALA A 339 3.32 9.20 -7.59
CA ALA A 339 2.56 10.27 -8.22
C ALA A 339 2.92 11.64 -7.63
N THR A 340 3.20 12.58 -8.52
CA THR A 340 3.33 14.00 -8.20
C THR A 340 2.25 14.78 -8.97
N ASP A 341 2.26 16.11 -8.86
CA ASP A 341 1.35 16.93 -9.68
C ASP A 341 1.84 17.06 -11.13
N GLU A 342 3.05 16.60 -11.43
CA GLU A 342 3.67 16.69 -12.76
C GLU A 342 3.75 15.32 -13.42
N LEU A 343 3.99 14.26 -12.64
CA LEU A 343 4.27 12.92 -13.13
C LEU A 343 3.44 11.85 -12.42
N LEU A 344 2.90 10.91 -13.18
CA LEU A 344 2.63 9.56 -12.69
C LEU A 344 3.76 8.66 -13.19
N VAL A 345 4.51 8.07 -12.25
CA VAL A 345 5.58 7.12 -12.51
C VAL A 345 5.03 5.72 -12.33
N GLY A 346 5.24 4.87 -13.32
CA GLY A 346 4.98 3.43 -13.21
C GLY A 346 6.01 2.62 -13.99
N TYR A 347 5.87 1.31 -13.97
CA TYR A 347 6.67 0.42 -14.81
C TYR A 347 5.84 -0.68 -15.44
N ILE A 348 6.39 -1.22 -16.52
CA ILE A 348 5.94 -2.44 -17.18
C ILE A 348 7.10 -3.42 -17.19
N THR A 349 6.79 -4.70 -16.98
CA THR A 349 7.74 -5.80 -17.02
C THR A 349 7.75 -6.43 -18.41
N ALA A 350 8.76 -7.24 -18.70
CA ALA A 350 8.77 -8.04 -19.93
C ALA A 350 7.54 -8.95 -20.04
N ASP A 351 7.08 -9.55 -18.92
CA ASP A 351 5.90 -10.42 -18.88
C ASP A 351 4.60 -9.69 -19.26
N ASP A 352 4.45 -8.42 -18.85
CA ASP A 352 3.28 -7.62 -19.22
C ASP A 352 3.26 -7.34 -20.73
N LEU A 353 4.43 -7.10 -21.31
CA LEU A 353 4.60 -6.83 -22.74
C LEU A 353 4.41 -8.09 -23.59
N ILE A 354 4.87 -9.25 -23.13
CA ILE A 354 4.59 -10.54 -23.77
C ILE A 354 3.08 -10.82 -23.73
N SER A 355 2.43 -10.59 -22.58
CA SER A 355 0.98 -10.76 -22.45
C SER A 355 0.20 -9.82 -23.38
N LEU A 356 0.71 -8.59 -23.55
CA LEU A 356 0.16 -7.62 -24.50
C LEU A 356 0.37 -8.06 -25.95
N GLU A 357 1.54 -8.60 -26.30
CA GLU A 357 1.83 -9.14 -27.63
C GLU A 357 0.87 -10.28 -27.98
N ASP A 358 0.68 -11.24 -27.07
CA ASP A 358 -0.28 -12.34 -27.24
C ASP A 358 -1.72 -11.83 -27.42
N TYR A 359 -2.12 -10.83 -26.63
CA TYR A 359 -3.42 -10.19 -26.75
C TYR A 359 -3.62 -9.54 -28.13
N LEU A 360 -2.65 -8.74 -28.58
CA LEU A 360 -2.73 -8.03 -29.86
C LEU A 360 -2.69 -9.02 -31.04
N ASN A 361 -1.90 -10.09 -30.95
CA ASN A 361 -1.85 -11.15 -31.96
C ASN A 361 -3.18 -11.91 -32.08
N SER A 362 -3.95 -12.01 -30.99
CA SER A 362 -5.31 -12.57 -31.03
C SER A 362 -6.35 -11.66 -31.72
N ARG A 363 -5.98 -10.41 -32.03
CA ARG A 363 -6.86 -9.37 -32.60
C ARG A 363 -6.18 -8.64 -33.78
N PRO A 364 -5.94 -9.31 -34.90
CA PRO A 364 -5.19 -8.75 -36.03
C PRO A 364 -5.86 -7.52 -36.69
N GLU A 365 -7.14 -7.29 -36.42
CA GLU A 365 -7.90 -6.14 -36.88
C GLU A 365 -7.48 -4.82 -36.19
N GLU A 366 -6.88 -4.91 -34.99
CA GLU A 366 -6.40 -3.76 -34.22
C GLU A 366 -4.97 -3.41 -34.65
N LYS A 367 -4.79 -2.27 -35.33
CA LYS A 367 -3.44 -1.79 -35.70
C LYS A 367 -2.62 -1.52 -34.44
N GLN A 368 -1.50 -2.24 -34.29
CA GLN A 368 -0.54 -1.97 -33.22
C GLN A 368 0.13 -0.60 -33.44
N PRO A 369 0.10 0.31 -32.46
CA PRO A 369 0.89 1.53 -32.54
C PRO A 369 2.38 1.20 -32.57
N GLU A 370 3.16 1.91 -33.41
CA GLU A 370 4.60 1.68 -33.57
C GLU A 370 5.37 1.73 -32.24
N GLN A 371 4.93 2.58 -31.31
CA GLN A 371 5.50 2.67 -29.97
C GLN A 371 5.37 1.35 -29.18
N VAL A 372 4.25 0.66 -29.30
CA VAL A 372 3.99 -0.61 -28.61
C VAL A 372 4.89 -1.71 -29.15
N THR A 373 5.03 -1.79 -30.48
CA THR A 373 5.94 -2.74 -31.13
C THR A 373 7.38 -2.55 -30.64
N ARG A 374 7.86 -1.31 -30.56
CA ARG A 374 9.21 -1.01 -30.03
C ARG A 374 9.39 -1.39 -28.56
N LEU A 375 8.34 -1.29 -27.74
CA LEU A 375 8.39 -1.72 -26.34
C LEU A 375 8.52 -3.25 -26.23
N ILE A 376 7.75 -3.98 -27.03
CA ILE A 376 7.79 -5.44 -27.09
C ILE A 376 9.17 -5.93 -27.55
N GLU A 377 9.70 -5.36 -28.65
CA GLU A 377 11.04 -5.70 -29.16
C GLU A 377 12.11 -5.49 -28.09
N ARG A 378 12.08 -4.35 -27.38
CA ARG A 378 13.03 -4.07 -26.28
C ARG A 378 12.91 -5.06 -25.13
N ALA A 379 11.70 -5.45 -24.75
CA ALA A 379 11.51 -6.42 -23.67
C ALA A 379 12.11 -7.79 -24.00
N GLN A 380 12.03 -8.20 -25.27
CA GLN A 380 12.63 -9.44 -25.75
C GLN A 380 14.17 -9.39 -25.77
N GLU A 381 14.76 -8.20 -26.00
CA GLU A 381 16.22 -8.00 -26.06
C GLU A 381 16.88 -7.76 -24.70
N GLU A 382 16.28 -6.91 -23.85
CA GLU A 382 16.90 -6.40 -22.62
C GLU A 382 16.39 -7.12 -21.36
N GLY A 383 15.11 -7.52 -21.30
CA GLY A 383 14.52 -8.27 -20.18
C GLY A 383 14.29 -7.49 -18.88
N ASN A 384 14.96 -6.35 -18.67
CA ASN A 384 14.69 -5.46 -17.54
C ASN A 384 13.36 -4.68 -17.72
N PRO A 385 12.75 -4.19 -16.63
CA PRO A 385 11.54 -3.39 -16.68
C PRO A 385 11.74 -2.07 -17.44
N ILE A 386 10.66 -1.58 -18.05
CA ILE A 386 10.60 -0.27 -18.67
C ILE A 386 9.81 0.65 -17.75
N VAL A 387 10.43 1.76 -17.33
CA VAL A 387 9.75 2.81 -16.57
C VAL A 387 8.94 3.69 -17.52
N CYS A 388 7.74 4.07 -17.10
CA CYS A 388 6.84 4.96 -17.81
C CYS A 388 6.61 6.22 -16.97
N LEU A 389 6.98 7.39 -17.50
CA LEU A 389 6.72 8.70 -16.87
C LEU A 389 5.59 9.40 -17.64
N TYR A 390 4.38 9.40 -17.08
CA TYR A 390 3.23 10.10 -17.65
C TYR A 390 3.18 11.53 -17.14
N HIS A 391 3.12 12.49 -18.06
CA HIS A 391 3.06 13.91 -17.71
C HIS A 391 1.62 14.37 -17.57
N LEU A 392 1.23 14.81 -16.38
CA LEU A 392 -0.12 15.32 -16.11
C LEU A 392 -0.43 16.57 -16.97
N LYS A 393 -1.72 16.73 -17.32
CA LYS A 393 -2.22 17.89 -18.07
C LYS A 393 -2.56 19.10 -17.19
#